data_AF-A0A3D2BAQ6-F1
#
_entry.id   AF-A0A3D2BAQ6-F1
#
_cell.length_a   1.000
_cell.length_b   1.000
_cell.length_c   1.000
_cell.angle_alpha   90.00
_cell.angle_beta   90.00
_cell.angle_gamma   90.00
#
_symmetry.space_group_name_H-M   'P 1'
#
loop_
_entity.id
_entity.type
_entity.pdbx_description
1 polymer ?
#
loop_
_entity_poly.entity_id
_entity_poly.type
_entity_poly.pdbx_seq_one_letter_code
_entity_poly.pdbx_strand_id
1 'polypeptide(L)'
;MMCQIRYRQWQQQKAASALAPESLTGWHQGVTQLEQLAKRLNALDEQKGKYMTVSELKSAIFAITQSLNRTIPVEEQLHQLSITPAEQSSNAVRQRQVEQHLQQLIASYTALKQTPAE
;
A
#
# COMPACT_ATOMS: atom_id res chain seq x y z
N MET A 1 24.62 31.09 -7.22
CA MET A 1 23.28 31.25 -6.63
C MET A 1 22.17 30.52 -7.41
N MET A 2 22.12 30.58 -8.75
CA MET A 2 21.11 29.88 -9.58
C MET A 2 21.04 28.34 -9.41
N CYS A 3 22.16 27.66 -9.16
CA CYS A 3 22.18 26.19 -9.02
C CYS A 3 21.51 25.69 -7.72
N GLN A 4 21.58 26.48 -6.64
CA GLN A 4 20.93 26.16 -5.36
C GLN A 4 19.40 26.33 -5.43
N ILE A 5 18.92 27.32 -6.19
CA ILE A 5 17.47 27.53 -6.39
C ILE A 5 16.87 26.36 -7.16
N ARG A 6 17.56 25.89 -8.21
CA ARG A 6 17.11 24.74 -9.02
C ARG A 6 17.11 23.43 -8.22
N TYR A 7 18.10 23.25 -7.33
CA TYR A 7 18.14 22.11 -6.40
C TYR A 7 16.98 22.13 -5.40
N ARG A 8 16.68 23.30 -4.81
CA ARG A 8 15.55 23.45 -3.88
C ARG A 8 14.20 23.25 -4.56
N GLN A 9 14.00 23.78 -5.77
CA GLN A 9 12.78 23.57 -6.55
C GLN A 9 12.58 22.09 -6.92
N TRP A 10 13.65 21.39 -7.29
CA TRP A 10 13.60 19.95 -7.56
C TRP A 10 13.28 19.14 -6.30
N GLN A 11 13.85 19.50 -5.14
CA GLN A 11 13.50 18.90 -3.86
C GLN A 11 12.03 19.14 -3.50
N GLN A 12 11.51 20.36 -3.72
CA GLN A 12 10.10 20.69 -3.49
C GLN A 12 9.16 19.95 -4.44
N GLN A 13 9.49 19.83 -5.72
CA GLN A 13 8.71 19.02 -6.67
C GLN A 13 8.72 17.53 -6.30
N LYS A 14 9.85 17.02 -5.79
CA LYS A 14 9.93 15.65 -5.27
C LYS A 14 9.07 15.46 -4.03
N ALA A 15 9.12 16.37 -3.07
CA ALA A 15 8.28 16.31 -1.87
C ALA A 15 6.78 16.42 -2.22
N ALA A 16 6.42 17.25 -3.21
CA ALA A 16 5.05 17.32 -3.73
C ALA A 16 4.60 16.05 -4.48
N SER A 17 5.55 15.19 -4.86
CA SER A 17 5.29 13.87 -5.44
C SER A 17 5.27 12.75 -4.39
N ALA A 18 5.46 13.05 -3.11
CA ALA A 18 5.35 12.04 -2.05
C ALA A 18 3.93 11.44 -2.02
N LEU A 19 3.85 10.16 -1.64
CA LEU A 19 2.56 9.49 -1.44
C LEU A 19 1.72 10.24 -0.42
N ALA A 20 0.42 10.35 -0.73
CA ALA A 20 -0.55 10.84 0.23
C ALA A 20 -0.58 9.88 1.44
N PRO A 21 -0.68 10.38 2.68
CA PRO A 21 -0.70 9.54 3.87
C PRO A 21 -1.74 8.42 3.79
N GLU A 22 -2.87 8.69 3.14
CA GLU A 22 -3.98 7.75 2.94
C GLU A 22 -3.57 6.53 2.11
N SER A 23 -2.63 6.68 1.17
CA SER A 23 -2.06 5.58 0.39
C SER A 23 -1.25 4.60 1.25
N LEU A 24 -0.75 5.02 2.40
CA LEU A 24 -0.06 4.12 3.33
C LEU A 24 -1.02 3.40 4.29
N THR A 25 -2.29 3.84 4.37
CA THR A 25 -3.24 3.32 5.35
C THR A 25 -4.02 2.09 4.90
N GLY A 26 -4.29 1.92 3.61
CA GLY A 26 -5.14 0.83 3.09
C GLY A 26 -4.59 -0.57 3.42
N TRP A 27 -3.30 -0.77 3.20
CA TRP A 27 -2.62 -2.03 3.54
C TRP A 27 -2.64 -2.30 5.05
N HIS A 28 -2.26 -1.33 5.87
CA HIS A 28 -2.28 -1.45 7.33
C HIS A 28 -3.69 -1.76 7.86
N GLN A 29 -4.71 -1.10 7.32
CA GLN A 29 -6.12 -1.36 7.65
C GLN A 29 -6.51 -2.81 7.31
N GLY A 30 -6.16 -3.29 6.12
CA GLY A 30 -6.45 -4.66 5.70
C GLY A 30 -5.77 -5.71 6.58
N VAL A 31 -4.49 -5.51 6.92
CA VAL A 31 -3.74 -6.39 7.85
C VAL A 31 -4.37 -6.37 9.25
N THR A 32 -4.73 -5.20 9.75
CA THR A 32 -5.39 -5.07 11.06
C THR A 32 -6.73 -5.82 11.09
N GLN A 33 -7.53 -5.71 10.03
CA GLN A 33 -8.80 -6.42 9.90
C GLN A 33 -8.59 -7.95 9.82
N LEU A 34 -7.53 -8.40 9.14
CA LEU A 34 -7.15 -9.81 9.07
C LEU A 34 -6.78 -10.36 10.46
N GLU A 35 -5.98 -9.63 11.23
CA GLU A 35 -5.65 -10.01 12.61
C GLU A 35 -6.88 -10.07 13.51
N GLN A 36 -7.81 -9.12 13.38
CA GLN A 36 -9.08 -9.14 14.12
C GLN A 36 -9.93 -10.36 13.76
N LEU A 37 -9.99 -10.71 12.47
CA LEU A 37 -10.69 -11.91 12.02
C LEU A 37 -10.04 -13.18 12.59
N ALA A 38 -8.71 -13.28 12.58
CA ALA A 38 -7.98 -14.41 13.16
C ALA A 38 -8.24 -14.54 14.67
N LYS A 39 -8.19 -13.43 15.42
CA LYS A 39 -8.53 -13.42 16.86
C LYS A 39 -9.97 -13.87 17.09
N ARG A 40 -10.92 -13.40 16.28
CA ARG A 40 -12.33 -13.80 16.37
C ARG A 40 -12.49 -15.29 16.09
N LEU A 41 -11.79 -15.83 15.08
CA LEU A 41 -11.81 -17.26 14.77
C LEU A 41 -11.25 -18.11 15.92
N ASN A 42 -10.10 -17.74 16.48
CA ASN A 42 -9.49 -18.46 17.61
C ASN A 42 -10.39 -18.46 18.85
N ALA A 43 -11.05 -17.32 19.14
CA ALA A 43 -11.98 -17.22 20.26
C ALA A 43 -13.22 -18.13 20.13
N LEU A 44 -13.62 -18.48 18.90
CA LEU A 44 -14.73 -19.43 18.66
C LEU A 44 -14.30 -20.87 18.95
N ASP A 45 -13.03 -21.21 18.70
CA ASP A 45 -12.47 -22.52 19.03
C ASP A 45 -12.37 -22.71 20.55
N GLU A 46 -12.00 -21.65 21.28
CA GLU A 46 -11.89 -21.65 22.75
C GLU A 46 -13.27 -21.61 23.45
N GLN A 47 -14.25 -20.88 22.91
CA GLN A 47 -15.59 -20.76 23.50
C GLN A 47 -16.58 -21.73 22.87
N LYS A 48 -16.62 -22.96 23.40
CA LYS A 48 -17.63 -23.97 23.05
C LYS A 48 -19.05 -23.37 23.11
N GLY A 49 -19.62 -23.04 21.95
CA GLY A 49 -21.01 -22.56 21.81
C GLY A 49 -21.19 -21.28 20.98
N LYS A 50 -20.12 -20.53 20.67
CA LYS A 50 -20.20 -19.43 19.70
C LYS A 50 -19.69 -19.90 18.35
N TYR A 51 -20.49 -19.69 17.31
CA TYR A 51 -20.11 -19.97 15.93
C TYR A 51 -20.19 -18.69 15.11
N MET A 52 -19.27 -18.52 14.18
CA MET A 52 -19.42 -17.53 13.12
C MET A 52 -20.14 -18.19 11.94
N THR A 53 -21.13 -17.50 11.39
CA THR A 53 -21.81 -17.96 10.19
C THR A 53 -20.92 -17.81 8.96
N VAL A 54 -21.16 -18.62 7.94
CA VAL A 54 -20.45 -18.50 6.64
C VAL A 54 -20.67 -17.10 6.03
N SER A 55 -21.83 -16.49 6.24
CA SER A 55 -22.14 -15.14 5.75
C SER A 55 -21.28 -14.07 6.43
N GLU A 56 -21.11 -14.13 7.75
CA GLU A 56 -20.23 -13.21 8.49
C GLU A 56 -18.76 -13.35 8.07
N LEU A 57 -18.30 -14.59 7.88
CA LEU A 57 -16.94 -14.84 7.40
C LEU A 57 -16.71 -14.22 6.01
N LYS A 58 -17.65 -14.44 5.09
CA LYS A 58 -17.58 -13.86 3.73
C LYS A 58 -17.57 -12.34 3.76
N SER A 59 -18.41 -11.72 4.59
CA SER A 59 -18.42 -10.26 4.76
C SER A 59 -17.09 -9.73 5.30
N ALA A 60 -16.50 -10.41 6.28
CA ALA A 60 -15.19 -10.02 6.84
C ALA A 60 -14.07 -10.12 5.79
N ILE A 61 -14.01 -11.23 5.05
CA ILE A 61 -13.03 -11.43 3.97
C ILE A 61 -13.21 -10.38 2.86
N PHE A 62 -14.45 -10.04 2.50
CA PHE A 62 -14.72 -9.02 1.51
C PHE A 62 -14.22 -7.64 1.96
N ALA A 63 -14.46 -7.27 3.21
CA ALA A 63 -13.96 -6.00 3.77
C ALA A 63 -12.42 -5.95 3.80
N ILE A 64 -11.76 -7.05 4.20
CA ILE A 64 -10.30 -7.16 4.19
C ILE A 64 -9.76 -6.98 2.77
N THR A 65 -10.33 -7.73 1.81
CA THR A 65 -9.95 -7.64 0.38
C THR A 65 -10.12 -6.22 -0.15
N GLN A 66 -11.23 -5.56 0.20
CA GLN A 66 -11.47 -4.18 -0.21
C GLN A 66 -10.41 -3.22 0.37
N SER A 67 -10.05 -3.37 1.65
CA SER A 67 -9.02 -2.54 2.30
C SER A 67 -7.65 -2.76 1.65
N LEU A 68 -7.25 -4.01 1.42
CA LEU A 68 -5.98 -4.34 0.78
C LEU A 68 -5.89 -3.84 -0.66
N ASN A 69 -7.00 -3.88 -1.41
CA ASN A 69 -7.02 -3.40 -2.80
C ASN A 69 -7.10 -1.87 -2.93
N ARG A 70 -7.33 -1.10 -1.86
CA ARG A 70 -7.30 0.37 -1.91
C ARG A 70 -5.91 0.91 -2.22
N THR A 71 -4.87 0.21 -1.78
CA THR A 71 -3.50 0.57 -2.11
C THR A 71 -2.69 -0.68 -2.35
N ILE A 72 -2.51 -0.99 -3.64
CA ILE A 72 -1.67 -2.12 -4.05
C ILE A 72 -0.23 -1.77 -3.68
N PRO A 73 0.41 -2.56 -2.81
CA PRO A 73 1.80 -2.32 -2.42
C PRO A 73 2.71 -2.48 -3.65
N VAL A 74 3.83 -1.76 -3.65
CA VAL A 74 4.75 -1.75 -4.80
C VAL A 74 5.34 -3.13 -5.08
N GLU A 75 5.51 -3.95 -4.03
CA GLU A 75 5.95 -5.34 -4.11
C GLU A 75 4.99 -6.20 -4.95
N GLU A 76 3.69 -6.03 -4.77
CA GLU A 76 2.67 -6.74 -5.56
C GLU A 76 2.64 -6.21 -7.00
N GLN A 77 2.83 -4.90 -7.21
CA GLN A 77 2.95 -4.35 -8.56
C GLN A 77 4.19 -4.87 -9.31
N LEU A 78 5.32 -5.05 -8.61
CA LEU A 78 6.55 -5.65 -9.15
C LEU A 78 6.35 -7.13 -9.46
N HIS A 79 5.67 -7.87 -8.59
CA HIS A 79 5.30 -9.26 -8.86
C HIS A 79 4.44 -9.35 -10.13
N GLN A 80 3.42 -8.50 -10.27
CA GLN A 80 2.59 -8.45 -11.47
C GLN A 80 3.37 -8.11 -12.74
N LEU A 81 4.36 -7.21 -12.67
CA LEU A 81 5.26 -6.94 -13.79
C LEU A 81 6.11 -8.16 -14.15
N SER A 82 6.60 -8.91 -13.15
CA SER A 82 7.47 -10.08 -13.37
C SER A 82 6.77 -11.24 -14.06
N ILE A 83 5.47 -11.42 -13.83
CA ILE A 83 4.66 -12.50 -14.40
C ILE A 83 3.98 -12.12 -15.73
N THR A 84 4.01 -10.83 -16.10
CA THR A 84 3.34 -10.35 -17.32
C THR A 84 4.29 -10.44 -18.52
N PRO A 85 3.93 -11.13 -19.62
CA PRO A 85 4.76 -11.20 -20.82
C PRO A 85 5.08 -9.82 -21.41
N ALA A 86 6.32 -9.64 -21.88
CA ALA A 86 6.82 -8.38 -22.40
C ALA A 86 6.11 -7.87 -23.68
N GLU A 87 5.43 -8.76 -24.41
CA GLU A 87 4.85 -8.46 -25.73
C GLU A 87 3.52 -7.70 -25.70
N GLN A 88 2.97 -7.41 -24.51
CA GLN A 88 1.75 -6.63 -24.39
C GLN A 88 2.06 -5.13 -24.41
N SER A 89 1.40 -4.37 -25.29
CA SER A 89 1.51 -2.90 -25.38
C SER A 89 1.17 -2.18 -24.06
N SER A 90 0.45 -2.83 -23.14
CA SER A 90 0.14 -2.37 -21.79
C SER A 90 1.32 -2.49 -20.80
N ASN A 91 2.37 -3.24 -21.12
CA ASN A 91 3.52 -3.48 -20.23
C ASN A 91 4.33 -2.19 -20.02
N ALA A 92 4.59 -1.42 -21.08
CA ALA A 92 5.31 -0.15 -20.98
C ALA A 92 4.58 0.88 -20.10
N VAL A 93 3.24 0.90 -20.14
CA VAL A 93 2.43 1.78 -19.26
C VAL A 93 2.53 1.33 -17.82
N ARG A 94 2.43 0.01 -17.56
CA ARG A 94 2.54 -0.56 -16.22
C ARG A 94 3.94 -0.34 -15.62
N GLN A 95 4.99 -0.49 -16.41
CA GLN A 95 6.37 -0.21 -15.98
C GLN A 95 6.52 1.24 -15.51
N ARG A 96 6.02 2.21 -16.29
CA ARG A 96 6.05 3.63 -15.90
C ARG A 96 5.25 3.90 -14.63
N GLN A 97 4.11 3.25 -14.44
CA GLN A 97 3.30 3.38 -13.22
C GLN A 97 4.05 2.87 -11.99
N VAL A 98 4.72 1.72 -12.09
CA VAL A 98 5.55 1.18 -10.99
C VAL A 98 6.76 2.05 -10.71
N GLU A 99 7.43 2.54 -11.75
CA GLU A 99 8.55 3.48 -11.60
C GLU A 99 8.12 4.77 -10.89
N GLN A 100 6.98 5.34 -11.28
CA GLN A 100 6.40 6.49 -10.60
C GLN A 100 6.13 6.17 -9.14
N HIS A 101 5.44 5.08 -8.83
CA HIS A 101 5.11 4.71 -7.45
C HIS A 101 6.36 4.51 -6.57
N LEU A 102 7.42 3.90 -7.11
CA LEU A 102 8.72 3.78 -6.44
C LEU A 102 9.34 5.15 -6.15
N GLN A 103 9.30 6.08 -7.10
CA GLN A 103 9.80 7.44 -6.89
C GLN A 103 9.02 8.18 -5.80
N GLN A 104 7.69 7.98 -5.74
CA GLN A 104 6.84 8.56 -4.69
C GLN A 104 7.19 7.98 -3.31
N LEU A 105 7.44 6.66 -3.21
CA LEU A 105 7.90 6.02 -1.97
C LEU A 105 9.25 6.56 -1.48
N ILE A 106 10.22 6.71 -2.39
CA ILE A 106 11.53 7.30 -2.06
C ILE A 106 11.37 8.74 -1.56
N ALA A 107 10.48 9.51 -2.20
CA ALA A 107 10.17 10.88 -1.77
C ALA A 107 9.52 10.91 -0.37
N SER A 108 8.53 10.04 -0.11
CA SER A 108 7.90 9.90 1.21
C SER A 108 8.91 9.50 2.29
N TYR A 109 9.78 8.51 2.02
CA TYR A 109 10.84 8.12 2.95
C TYR A 109 11.82 9.27 3.23
N THR A 110 12.21 10.01 2.19
CA THR A 110 13.11 11.17 2.34
C THR A 110 12.44 12.26 3.18
N ALA A 111 11.15 12.51 2.99
CA ALA A 111 10.38 13.46 3.80
C ALA A 111 10.31 13.01 5.27
N LEU A 112 10.00 11.74 5.53
CA LEU A 112 9.98 11.17 6.88
C LEU A 112 11.33 11.28 7.60
N LYS A 113 12.45 11.14 6.87
CA LYS A 113 13.80 11.31 7.41
C LYS A 113 14.15 12.77 7.70
N GLN A 114 13.51 13.72 7.02
CA GLN A 114 13.74 15.16 7.18
C GLN A 114 12.86 15.79 8.26
N THR A 115 11.76 15.13 8.66
CA THR A 115 11.01 15.50 9.86
C THR A 115 11.87 15.14 11.08
N PRO A 116 12.39 16.13 11.84
CA PRO A 116 13.08 15.83 13.08
C PRO A 116 12.11 15.10 14.00
N ALA A 117 12.55 14.02 14.63
CA ALA A 117 11.79 13.40 15.71
C ALA A 117 11.54 14.47 16.79
N GLU A 118 10.27 14.78 17.02
CA GLU A 118 9.81 15.62 18.13
C GLU A 118 9.81 14.81 19.43
#